data_AF-A0A812RT82-F1
#
_entry.id   AF-A0A812RT82-F1
#
_cell.length_a   1.000
_cell.length_b   1.000
_cell.length_c   1.000
_cell.angle_alpha   90.00
_cell.angle_beta   90.00
_cell.angle_gamma   90.00
#
_symmetry.space_group_name_H-M   'P 1'
#
loop_
_entity.id
_entity.type
_entity.pdbx_description
1 polymer ?
#
loop_
_entity_poly.entity_id
_entity_poly.type
_entity_poly.pdbx_seq_one_letter_code
_entity_poly.pdbx_strand_id
1 'polypeptide(L)'
;MAYNHNSFYYHSSSWQNNLSFACGLRNWHDFECKPSEHYGLKPDAASTKGSDRDTCCDVKKCDTFKCPNDTKWKSKKNAIVGNTKEECCEKMTCDKYTCSDKSMQLLVNPSKRLGSTDEECCEKKSCMNWKCSDATKWVHRADQNALTNTDRKGWSDEECCEKLICLPEICDPATAWKPKKNDGTLQGSTFEQCCDRIFCEDFVCDTDVDKTGKGTQWYKKVDTNHYKWQGSTNEECCQPRYCSQYQTSHPTRWRRKSDRGALGSTDVECYDPKLCSEYCCADDKKTLMPNAEKKQGSTDQECCIDKE
;
A
#
# COMPACT_ATOMS: atom_id res chain seq x y z
N MET A 1 -55.79 77.46 10.40
CA MET A 1 -55.22 77.85 9.08
C MET A 1 -55.31 76.60 8.21
N ALA A 2 -56.43 76.29 7.54
CA ALA A 2 -57.14 76.98 6.46
C ALA A 2 -56.27 77.23 5.21
N TYR A 3 -56.77 76.74 4.06
CA TYR A 3 -56.33 76.90 2.66
C TYR A 3 -55.23 75.93 2.17
N ASN A 4 -55.25 75.38 0.94
CA ASN A 4 -56.19 75.44 -0.18
C ASN A 4 -55.88 74.33 -1.21
N HIS A 5 -56.93 73.91 -1.93
CA HIS A 5 -57.01 73.50 -3.33
C HIS A 5 -55.72 73.25 -4.15
N ASN A 6 -55.63 72.08 -4.80
CA ASN A 6 -55.69 72.02 -6.27
C ASN A 6 -55.96 70.60 -6.80
N SER A 7 -57.24 70.32 -7.06
CA SER A 7 -57.67 69.28 -7.99
C SER A 7 -57.41 69.75 -9.42
N PHE A 8 -56.42 69.16 -10.09
CA PHE A 8 -56.35 69.20 -11.56
C PHE A 8 -56.97 67.93 -12.12
N TYR A 9 -58.25 68.05 -12.46
CA TYR A 9 -58.93 67.17 -13.41
C TYR A 9 -58.31 67.40 -14.80
N TYR A 10 -57.48 66.48 -15.27
CA TYR A 10 -57.20 66.34 -16.70
C TYR A 10 -58.15 65.31 -17.29
N HIS A 11 -59.26 65.81 -17.81
CA HIS A 11 -59.98 65.15 -18.90
C HIS A 11 -59.08 65.21 -20.15
N SER A 12 -58.62 64.05 -20.63
CA SER A 12 -58.21 63.92 -22.03
C SER A 12 -58.80 62.65 -22.62
N SER A 13 -59.92 62.88 -23.30
CA SER A 13 -60.19 62.42 -24.66
C SER A 13 -59.92 60.94 -24.96
N SER A 14 -61.02 60.19 -24.97
CA SER A 14 -61.20 58.93 -25.66
C SER A 14 -60.76 59.02 -27.12
N TRP A 15 -59.57 58.50 -27.44
CA TRP A 15 -59.32 57.85 -28.71
C TRP A 15 -59.43 56.35 -28.46
N GLN A 16 -60.67 55.84 -28.50
CA GLN A 16 -60.96 54.42 -28.66
C GLN A 16 -60.55 54.01 -30.08
N ASN A 17 -59.24 53.94 -30.33
CA ASN A 17 -58.73 53.22 -31.49
C ASN A 17 -58.89 51.73 -31.18
N ASN A 18 -59.80 51.11 -31.92
CA ASN A 18 -60.06 49.67 -32.03
C ASN A 18 -58.81 48.91 -32.57
N LEU A 19 -57.66 49.06 -31.93
CA LEU A 19 -56.50 48.22 -32.18
C LEU A 19 -56.72 46.94 -31.39
N SER A 20 -57.23 45.93 -32.07
CA SER A 20 -57.32 44.58 -31.54
C SER A 20 -55.91 44.08 -31.16
N PHE A 21 -55.61 44.03 -29.87
CA PHE A 21 -54.33 43.56 -29.35
C PHE A 21 -54.30 42.03 -29.42
N ALA A 22 -53.40 41.47 -30.23
CA ALA A 22 -53.13 40.04 -30.21
C ALA A 22 -52.09 39.72 -29.14
N CYS A 23 -52.24 38.59 -28.44
CA CYS A 23 -51.39 38.20 -27.32
C CYS A 23 -49.89 38.06 -27.67
N GLY A 24 -49.52 37.96 -28.96
CA GLY A 24 -48.15 37.74 -29.43
C GLY A 24 -47.52 38.81 -30.34
N LEU A 25 -48.08 40.04 -30.43
CA LEU A 25 -47.53 41.08 -31.30
C LEU A 25 -46.44 41.92 -30.60
N ARG A 26 -45.25 41.95 -31.21
CA ARG A 26 -43.94 42.47 -30.77
C ARG A 26 -43.83 43.93 -30.33
N ASN A 27 -44.93 44.68 -30.18
CA ASN A 27 -44.84 46.09 -29.80
C ASN A 27 -45.61 46.38 -28.50
N TRP A 28 -44.79 46.61 -27.46
CA TRP A 28 -45.06 47.40 -26.25
C TRP A 28 -45.90 46.78 -25.14
N HIS A 29 -45.81 45.47 -24.96
CA HIS A 29 -45.60 44.76 -23.68
C HIS A 29 -45.76 43.27 -23.98
N ASP A 30 -44.66 42.53 -24.19
CA ASP A 30 -44.70 41.08 -24.36
C ASP A 30 -45.49 40.49 -23.19
N PHE A 31 -46.68 39.96 -23.47
CA PHE A 31 -47.57 39.47 -22.43
C PHE A 31 -46.94 38.21 -21.81
N GLU A 32 -46.33 38.38 -20.64
CA GLU A 32 -45.74 37.27 -19.89
C GLU A 32 -46.82 36.56 -19.08
N CYS A 33 -47.01 35.28 -19.38
CA CYS A 33 -47.82 34.39 -18.55
C CYS A 33 -47.17 34.23 -17.17
N LYS A 34 -47.66 34.94 -16.15
CA LYS A 34 -47.12 34.87 -14.77
C LYS A 34 -48.00 34.00 -13.84
N PRO A 35 -47.39 33.14 -12.99
CA PRO A 35 -45.96 32.79 -12.97
C PRO A 35 -45.57 31.98 -14.22
N SER A 36 -44.43 32.30 -14.81
CA SER A 36 -43.93 31.68 -16.05
C SER A 36 -43.62 30.20 -15.91
N GLU A 37 -43.57 29.70 -14.68
CA GLU A 37 -43.40 28.30 -14.34
C GLU A 37 -44.68 27.50 -14.65
N HIS A 38 -45.88 28.01 -14.38
CA HIS A 38 -47.11 27.22 -14.57
C HIS A 38 -47.88 27.54 -15.85
N TYR A 39 -47.57 28.66 -16.50
CA TYR A 39 -48.34 29.15 -17.64
C TYR A 39 -47.42 29.42 -18.84
N GLY A 40 -47.89 29.07 -20.03
CA GLY A 40 -47.24 29.38 -21.30
C GLY A 40 -48.25 30.00 -22.25
N LEU A 41 -47.77 30.77 -23.25
CA LEU A 41 -48.65 31.31 -24.27
C LEU A 41 -49.37 30.18 -25.02
N LYS A 42 -50.65 30.38 -25.32
CA LYS A 42 -51.41 29.44 -26.16
C LYS A 42 -50.73 29.29 -27.53
N PRO A 43 -50.83 28.12 -28.20
CA PRO A 43 -50.23 27.92 -29.52
C PRO A 43 -50.70 28.95 -30.57
N ASP A 44 -51.91 29.51 -30.39
CA ASP A 44 -52.55 30.51 -31.24
C ASP A 44 -52.45 31.94 -30.71
N ALA A 45 -51.61 32.21 -29.71
CA ALA A 45 -51.48 33.53 -29.06
C ALA A 45 -51.17 34.67 -30.06
N ALA A 46 -50.52 34.38 -31.19
CA ALA A 46 -50.27 35.38 -32.24
C ALA A 46 -51.54 35.87 -32.95
N SER A 47 -52.60 35.06 -32.97
CA SER A 47 -53.90 35.36 -33.60
C SER A 47 -55.02 35.63 -32.60
N THR A 48 -54.85 35.22 -31.35
CA THR A 48 -55.84 35.41 -30.28
C THR A 48 -55.83 36.84 -29.79
N LYS A 49 -56.96 37.53 -29.92
CA LYS A 49 -57.16 38.89 -29.42
C LYS A 49 -57.45 38.84 -27.93
N GLY A 50 -56.56 39.38 -27.11
CA GLY A 50 -56.66 39.34 -25.66
C GLY A 50 -55.47 40.00 -24.97
N SER A 51 -55.65 40.36 -23.71
CA SER A 51 -54.61 40.98 -22.87
C SER A 51 -54.61 40.46 -21.43
N ASP A 52 -55.36 39.40 -21.16
CA ASP A 52 -55.46 38.75 -19.85
C ASP A 52 -54.92 37.32 -19.92
N ARG A 53 -54.59 36.78 -18.73
CA ARG A 53 -53.92 35.48 -18.61
C ARG A 53 -54.78 34.35 -19.12
N ASP A 54 -56.08 34.38 -18.86
CA ASP A 54 -56.98 33.26 -19.18
C ASP A 54 -57.26 33.23 -20.70
N THR A 55 -57.22 34.39 -21.35
CA THR A 55 -57.31 34.51 -22.81
C THR A 55 -56.00 34.13 -23.49
N CYS A 56 -54.85 34.58 -22.99
CA CYS A 56 -53.56 34.47 -23.70
C CYS A 56 -52.69 33.27 -23.30
N CYS A 57 -52.92 32.65 -22.14
CA CYS A 57 -52.08 31.59 -21.61
C CYS A 57 -52.83 30.28 -21.45
N ASP A 58 -52.13 29.18 -21.72
CA ASP A 58 -52.53 27.85 -21.28
C ASP A 58 -51.68 27.42 -20.09
N VAL A 59 -52.30 26.61 -19.24
CA VAL A 59 -51.61 25.95 -18.14
C VAL A 59 -50.62 24.95 -18.74
N LYS A 60 -49.34 25.06 -18.36
CA LYS A 60 -48.32 24.06 -18.68
C LYS A 60 -48.70 22.77 -17.97
N LYS A 61 -49.03 21.76 -18.76
CA LYS A 61 -49.33 20.41 -18.28
C LYS A 61 -48.09 19.55 -18.45
N CYS A 62 -47.93 18.62 -17.54
CA CYS A 62 -46.81 17.67 -17.57
C CYS A 62 -46.81 16.73 -18.79
N ASP A 63 -47.90 16.67 -19.56
CA ASP A 63 -48.04 15.86 -20.77
C ASP A 63 -46.99 16.21 -21.86
N THR A 64 -46.52 17.46 -21.89
CA THR A 64 -45.50 17.94 -22.84
C THR A 64 -44.09 17.95 -22.25
N PHE A 65 -43.94 17.73 -20.94
CA PHE A 65 -42.65 17.74 -20.26
C PHE A 65 -41.97 16.37 -20.37
N LYS A 66 -40.79 16.32 -21.01
CA LYS A 66 -39.97 15.11 -21.06
C LYS A 66 -39.08 15.04 -19.84
N CYS A 67 -39.29 14.02 -19.01
CA CYS A 67 -38.44 13.78 -17.86
C CYS A 67 -36.97 13.56 -18.26
N PRO A 68 -36.02 14.17 -17.55
CA PRO A 68 -34.60 13.96 -17.83
C PRO A 68 -34.20 12.55 -17.43
N ASN A 69 -33.67 11.78 -18.37
CA ASN A 69 -33.23 10.39 -18.19
C ASN A 69 -34.38 9.43 -17.82
N ASP A 70 -34.92 8.76 -18.83
CA ASP A 70 -36.02 7.81 -18.78
C ASP A 70 -35.74 6.55 -17.94
N THR A 71 -34.48 6.31 -17.56
CA THR A 71 -34.11 5.23 -16.61
C THR A 71 -34.29 5.64 -15.14
N LYS A 72 -34.29 6.94 -14.85
CA LYS A 72 -34.32 7.48 -13.47
C LYS A 72 -35.68 8.07 -13.11
N TRP A 73 -36.38 8.60 -14.10
CA TRP A 73 -37.62 9.35 -13.94
C TRP A 73 -38.65 8.88 -14.94
N LYS A 74 -39.89 8.75 -14.48
CA LYS A 74 -41.06 8.55 -15.36
C LYS A 74 -42.02 9.71 -15.19
N SER A 75 -42.71 10.10 -16.27
CA SER A 75 -43.76 11.11 -16.15
C SER A 75 -44.86 10.60 -15.22
N LYS A 76 -45.32 11.48 -14.32
CA LYS A 76 -46.52 11.21 -13.53
C LYS A 76 -47.68 11.01 -14.50
N LYS A 77 -48.46 9.94 -14.29
CA LYS A 77 -49.69 9.75 -15.05
C LYS A 77 -50.70 10.81 -14.59
N ASN A 78 -51.43 11.40 -15.54
CA ASN A 78 -52.44 12.45 -15.42
C ASN A 78 -51.90 13.86 -15.71
N ALA A 79 -52.76 14.68 -16.33
CA ALA A 79 -52.54 16.07 -16.75
C ALA A 79 -52.37 17.03 -15.55
N ILE A 80 -51.38 16.77 -14.71
CA ILE A 80 -51.02 17.61 -13.58
C ILE A 80 -50.44 18.92 -14.13
N VAL A 81 -50.82 20.02 -13.50
CA VAL A 81 -50.28 21.35 -13.79
C VAL A 81 -48.84 21.40 -13.29
N GLY A 82 -47.91 21.72 -14.17
CA GLY A 82 -46.50 21.82 -13.84
C GLY A 82 -45.60 21.88 -15.07
N ASN A 83 -44.37 22.33 -14.87
CA ASN A 83 -43.34 22.35 -15.90
C ASN A 83 -41.94 22.01 -15.38
N THR A 84 -41.80 21.73 -14.09
CA THR A 84 -40.53 21.35 -13.49
C THR A 84 -40.42 19.83 -13.41
N LYS A 85 -39.18 19.35 -13.23
CA LYS A 85 -38.90 17.93 -13.06
C LYS A 85 -39.63 17.38 -11.82
N GLU A 86 -39.65 18.13 -10.74
CA GLU A 86 -40.24 17.74 -9.45
C GLU A 86 -41.78 17.66 -9.54
N GLU A 87 -42.38 18.54 -10.33
CA GLU A 87 -43.82 18.57 -10.58
C GLU A 87 -44.25 17.45 -11.53
N CYS A 88 -43.52 17.25 -12.63
CA CYS A 88 -43.97 16.41 -13.73
C CYS A 88 -43.42 14.98 -13.72
N CYS A 89 -42.34 14.74 -12.98
CA CYS A 89 -41.69 13.44 -12.94
C CYS A 89 -41.78 12.82 -11.55
N GLU A 90 -41.95 11.50 -11.53
CA GLU A 90 -41.79 10.69 -10.34
C GLU A 90 -40.55 9.81 -10.47
N LYS A 91 -39.88 9.57 -9.34
CA LYS A 91 -38.72 8.68 -9.29
C LYS A 91 -39.15 7.27 -9.70
N MET A 92 -38.31 6.61 -10.50
CA MET A 92 -38.49 5.20 -10.79
C MET A 92 -38.03 4.34 -9.61
N THR A 93 -38.42 3.06 -9.65
CA THR A 93 -37.86 2.05 -8.77
C THR A 93 -36.39 1.83 -9.09
N CYS A 94 -35.57 1.59 -8.07
CA CYS A 94 -34.12 1.42 -8.22
C CYS A 94 -33.73 0.17 -9.02
N ASP A 95 -34.66 -0.76 -9.29
CA ASP A 95 -34.39 -1.98 -10.07
C ASP A 95 -34.06 -1.72 -11.54
N LYS A 96 -34.48 -0.57 -12.07
CA LYS A 96 -34.12 -0.11 -13.42
C LYS A 96 -32.91 0.83 -13.44
N TYR A 97 -32.38 1.15 -12.27
CA TYR A 97 -31.24 2.05 -12.14
C TYR A 97 -29.93 1.31 -12.43
N THR A 98 -28.97 1.99 -13.04
CA THR A 98 -27.60 1.49 -13.23
C THR A 98 -26.66 2.39 -12.44
N CYS A 99 -25.93 1.80 -11.48
CA CYS A 99 -24.96 2.53 -10.68
C CYS A 99 -23.86 3.12 -11.57
N SER A 100 -23.48 4.37 -11.34
CA SER A 100 -22.45 5.03 -12.15
C SER A 100 -21.05 4.41 -11.95
N ASP A 101 -20.75 3.95 -10.74
CA ASP A 101 -19.49 3.31 -10.38
C ASP A 101 -19.59 1.78 -10.40
N LYS A 102 -18.60 1.13 -10.99
CA LYS A 102 -18.43 -0.33 -11.02
C LYS A 102 -18.18 -0.92 -9.62
N SER A 103 -17.72 -0.11 -8.66
CA SER A 103 -17.53 -0.48 -7.26
C SER A 103 -18.85 -0.63 -6.49
N MET A 104 -19.96 -0.17 -7.07
CA MET A 104 -21.27 -0.16 -6.46
C MET A 104 -22.20 -1.22 -7.04
N GLN A 105 -23.19 -1.61 -6.26
CA GLN A 105 -24.29 -2.49 -6.62
C GLN A 105 -25.60 -1.88 -6.17
N LEU A 106 -26.72 -2.35 -6.71
CA LEU A 106 -28.03 -1.94 -6.23
C LEU A 106 -28.24 -2.33 -4.76
N LEU A 107 -28.89 -1.46 -4.01
CA LEU A 107 -29.33 -1.71 -2.65
C LEU A 107 -30.28 -2.92 -2.58
N VAL A 108 -30.34 -3.58 -1.42
CA VAL A 108 -31.24 -4.72 -1.18
C VAL A 108 -32.69 -4.32 -1.42
N ASN A 109 -33.45 -5.17 -2.12
CA ASN A 109 -34.84 -4.95 -2.54
C ASN A 109 -35.05 -3.70 -3.44
N PRO A 110 -34.35 -3.57 -4.57
CA PRO A 110 -34.38 -2.34 -5.37
C PRO A 110 -35.77 -2.02 -5.98
N SER A 111 -36.60 -3.04 -6.23
CA SER A 111 -37.98 -2.86 -6.73
C SER A 111 -38.93 -2.21 -5.71
N LYS A 112 -38.57 -2.17 -4.43
CA LYS A 112 -39.37 -1.53 -3.37
C LYS A 112 -38.90 -0.11 -3.03
N ARG A 113 -37.79 0.34 -3.64
CA ARG A 113 -37.14 1.61 -3.32
C ARG A 113 -37.26 2.55 -4.50
N LEU A 114 -37.72 3.77 -4.25
CA LEU A 114 -37.77 4.83 -5.24
C LEU A 114 -36.49 5.66 -5.15
N GLY A 115 -35.84 5.90 -6.28
CA GLY A 115 -34.58 6.62 -6.30
C GLY A 115 -34.13 6.98 -7.71
N SER A 116 -33.20 7.92 -7.79
CA SER A 116 -32.72 8.51 -9.03
C SER A 116 -31.22 8.86 -9.01
N THR A 117 -30.57 8.68 -7.87
CA THR A 117 -29.14 8.92 -7.68
C THR A 117 -28.46 7.66 -7.12
N ASP A 118 -27.14 7.62 -7.19
CA ASP A 118 -26.37 6.48 -6.67
C ASP A 118 -26.53 6.36 -5.15
N GLU A 119 -26.64 7.46 -4.42
CA GLU A 119 -26.86 7.46 -2.97
C GLU A 119 -28.24 6.90 -2.59
N GLU A 120 -29.22 7.03 -3.49
CA GLU A 120 -30.58 6.55 -3.27
C GLU A 120 -30.73 5.07 -3.64
N CYS A 121 -30.04 4.61 -4.68
CA CYS A 121 -30.26 3.30 -5.29
C CYS A 121 -29.10 2.31 -5.17
N CYS A 122 -27.90 2.78 -4.87
CA CYS A 122 -26.70 1.98 -4.87
C CYS A 122 -26.01 1.96 -3.51
N GLU A 123 -25.28 0.88 -3.27
CA GLU A 123 -24.37 0.72 -2.15
C GLU A 123 -23.03 0.19 -2.66
N LYS A 124 -21.96 0.41 -1.91
CA LYS A 124 -20.68 -0.25 -2.20
C LYS A 124 -20.86 -1.76 -2.16
N LYS A 125 -20.21 -2.46 -3.07
CA LYS A 125 -20.19 -3.93 -3.09
C LYS A 125 -19.55 -4.49 -1.81
N SER A 126 -19.96 -5.69 -1.46
CA SER A 126 -19.34 -6.46 -0.36
C SER A 126 -17.93 -6.88 -0.74
N CYS A 127 -17.01 -6.78 0.21
CA CYS A 127 -15.67 -7.32 0.07
C CYS A 127 -15.67 -8.84 -0.13
N MET A 128 -16.69 -9.58 0.34
CA MET A 128 -16.77 -11.03 0.12
C MET A 128 -16.78 -11.43 -1.36
N ASN A 129 -17.20 -10.51 -2.24
CA ASN A 129 -17.21 -10.72 -3.68
C ASN A 129 -15.93 -10.22 -4.37
N TRP A 130 -14.99 -9.63 -3.62
CA TRP A 130 -13.72 -9.14 -4.14
C TRP A 130 -12.64 -10.21 -4.02
N LYS A 131 -11.96 -10.50 -5.14
CA LYS A 131 -10.78 -11.36 -5.16
C LYS A 131 -9.54 -10.49 -5.18
N CYS A 132 -8.69 -10.61 -4.17
CA CYS A 132 -7.43 -9.86 -4.11
C CYS A 132 -6.58 -10.10 -5.36
N SER A 133 -5.98 -9.04 -5.91
CA SER A 133 -5.30 -9.12 -7.22
C SER A 133 -4.10 -10.07 -7.23
N ASP A 134 -3.32 -10.09 -6.15
CA ASP A 134 -2.10 -10.89 -5.98
C ASP A 134 -2.13 -11.60 -4.62
N ALA A 135 -2.40 -12.91 -4.65
CA ALA A 135 -2.47 -13.74 -3.45
C ALA A 135 -1.15 -13.81 -2.67
N THR A 136 -0.02 -13.44 -3.28
CA THR A 136 1.28 -13.42 -2.60
C THR A 136 1.51 -12.14 -1.80
N LYS A 137 0.79 -11.06 -2.11
CA LYS A 137 0.92 -9.75 -1.46
C LYS A 137 -0.29 -9.38 -0.62
N TRP A 138 -1.41 -10.04 -0.85
CA TRP A 138 -2.69 -9.71 -0.24
C TRP A 138 -3.39 -10.96 0.26
N VAL A 139 -3.90 -10.87 1.49
CA VAL A 139 -4.82 -11.86 2.04
C VAL A 139 -6.17 -11.22 2.25
N HIS A 140 -7.25 -11.95 2.00
CA HIS A 140 -8.58 -11.40 2.13
C HIS A 140 -8.90 -11.14 3.61
N ARG A 141 -9.37 -9.93 3.97
CA ARG A 141 -9.58 -9.56 5.38
C ARG A 141 -10.63 -10.40 6.09
N ALA A 142 -11.59 -10.96 5.34
CA ALA A 142 -12.60 -11.83 5.94
C ALA A 142 -12.01 -13.15 6.46
N ASP A 143 -10.89 -13.61 5.90
CA ASP A 143 -10.24 -14.86 6.31
C ASP A 143 -9.53 -14.69 7.66
N GLN A 144 -9.09 -13.46 7.99
CA GLN A 144 -8.41 -13.14 9.24
C GLN A 144 -9.38 -12.79 10.39
N ASN A 145 -10.53 -12.19 10.07
CA ASN A 145 -11.52 -11.72 11.05
C ASN A 145 -12.76 -12.62 11.11
N ALA A 146 -12.58 -13.94 11.22
CA ALA A 146 -13.67 -14.89 11.49
C ALA A 146 -14.48 -14.56 12.78
N LEU A 147 -14.00 -13.61 13.59
CA LEU A 147 -14.60 -13.22 14.87
C LEU A 147 -15.64 -12.08 14.80
N THR A 148 -15.67 -11.22 13.77
CA THR A 148 -16.54 -10.02 13.79
C THR A 148 -17.74 -10.09 12.86
N ASN A 149 -17.76 -10.99 11.86
CA ASN A 149 -18.89 -11.26 10.97
C ASN A 149 -19.57 -10.02 10.34
N THR A 150 -18.87 -8.88 10.28
CA THR A 150 -19.38 -7.65 9.68
C THR A 150 -19.03 -7.64 8.20
N ASP A 151 -20.07 -7.58 7.35
CA ASP A 151 -19.92 -7.48 5.91
C ASP A 151 -19.29 -6.12 5.53
N ARG A 152 -17.95 -6.10 5.44
CA ARG A 152 -17.19 -4.92 5.06
C ARG A 152 -17.49 -4.59 3.59
N LYS A 153 -17.79 -3.32 3.32
CA LYS A 153 -18.03 -2.83 1.96
C LYS A 153 -16.75 -2.26 1.36
N GLY A 154 -16.47 -2.62 0.10
CA GLY A 154 -15.29 -2.20 -0.63
C GLY A 154 -15.16 -2.93 -1.98
N TRP A 155 -14.32 -2.39 -2.86
CA TRP A 155 -14.08 -2.97 -4.20
C TRP A 155 -12.65 -2.74 -4.70
N SER A 156 -11.69 -2.71 -3.78
CA SER A 156 -10.26 -2.66 -4.08
C SER A 156 -9.46 -3.50 -3.09
N ASP A 157 -8.20 -3.78 -3.41
CA ASP A 157 -7.30 -4.54 -2.53
C ASP A 157 -7.05 -3.79 -1.21
N GLU A 158 -6.93 -2.46 -1.24
CA GLU A 158 -6.73 -1.64 -0.04
C GLU A 158 -7.95 -1.67 0.89
N GLU A 159 -9.15 -1.72 0.30
CA GLU A 159 -10.40 -1.74 1.05
C GLU A 159 -10.72 -3.14 1.60
N CYS A 160 -10.49 -4.19 0.81
CA CYS A 160 -10.97 -5.55 1.08
C CYS A 160 -9.89 -6.55 1.49
N CYS A 161 -8.63 -6.25 1.21
CA CYS A 161 -7.50 -7.12 1.48
C CYS A 161 -6.55 -6.49 2.50
N GLU A 162 -5.82 -7.36 3.18
CA GLU A 162 -4.75 -7.04 4.11
C GLU A 162 -3.42 -7.28 3.40
N LYS A 163 -2.47 -6.37 3.60
CA LYS A 163 -1.12 -6.53 3.06
C LYS A 163 -0.43 -7.68 3.77
N LEU A 164 0.04 -8.66 3.01
CA LEU A 164 0.97 -9.66 3.50
C LEU A 164 2.35 -9.02 3.60
N ILE A 165 2.79 -8.78 4.83
CA ILE A 165 4.11 -8.25 5.13
C ILE A 165 5.06 -9.45 5.25
N CYS A 166 6.24 -9.32 4.64
CA CYS A 166 7.27 -10.34 4.72
C CYS A 166 7.66 -10.61 6.18
N LEU A 167 7.49 -11.87 6.60
CA LEU A 167 7.86 -12.37 7.91
C LEU A 167 9.27 -13.00 7.86
N PRO A 168 10.14 -12.78 8.86
CA PRO A 168 11.47 -13.39 8.91
C PRO A 168 11.46 -14.92 8.86
N GLU A 169 10.41 -15.55 9.40
CA GLU A 169 10.25 -17.00 9.46
C GLU A 169 10.06 -17.63 8.07
N ILE A 170 9.72 -16.85 7.05
CA ILE A 170 9.61 -17.36 5.68
C ILE A 170 11.00 -17.75 5.14
N CYS A 171 12.09 -17.19 5.66
CA CYS A 171 13.44 -17.43 5.16
C CYS A 171 14.10 -18.68 5.79
N ASP A 172 13.43 -19.83 5.77
CA ASP A 172 13.94 -21.13 6.23
C ASP A 172 14.39 -22.02 5.03
N PRO A 173 15.60 -22.60 5.04
CA PRO A 173 16.58 -22.53 6.12
C PRO A 173 17.37 -21.21 6.10
N ALA A 174 17.66 -20.72 7.31
CA ALA A 174 18.49 -19.53 7.53
C ALA A 174 19.91 -19.68 6.95
N THR A 175 20.29 -20.90 6.53
CA THR A 175 21.55 -21.16 5.85
C THR A 175 21.54 -20.85 4.34
N ALA A 176 20.37 -20.80 3.71
CA ALA A 176 20.27 -20.51 2.28
C ALA A 176 19.78 -19.08 2.02
N TRP A 177 19.05 -18.50 2.98
CA TRP A 177 18.30 -17.27 2.80
C TRP A 177 18.48 -16.34 3.99
N LYS A 178 18.69 -15.05 3.70
CA LYS A 178 18.64 -13.97 4.68
C LYS A 178 17.40 -13.12 4.42
N PRO A 179 16.67 -12.67 5.46
CA PRO A 179 15.59 -11.72 5.27
C PRO A 179 16.10 -10.46 4.57
N LYS A 180 15.35 -9.98 3.58
CA LYS A 180 15.60 -8.65 3.01
C LYS A 180 15.42 -7.60 4.10
N LYS A 181 16.15 -6.49 3.99
CA LYS A 181 15.99 -5.37 4.90
C LYS A 181 14.56 -4.83 4.80
N ASN A 182 13.74 -5.13 5.80
CA ASN A 182 12.34 -4.72 5.88
C ASN A 182 12.21 -3.58 6.92
N ASP A 183 11.65 -2.46 6.50
CA ASP A 183 11.26 -1.32 7.35
C ASP A 183 9.78 -1.40 7.76
N GLY A 184 9.15 -2.55 7.57
CA GLY A 184 7.72 -2.80 7.76
C GLY A 184 6.89 -2.60 6.49
N THR A 185 7.51 -2.24 5.36
CA THR A 185 6.79 -1.97 4.11
C THR A 185 6.95 -3.06 3.04
N LEU A 186 7.87 -4.00 3.22
CA LEU A 186 8.12 -5.06 2.24
C LEU A 186 6.95 -6.04 2.21
N GLN A 187 6.24 -6.06 1.08
CA GLN A 187 5.10 -6.92 0.84
C GLN A 187 5.50 -8.20 0.10
N GLY A 188 4.94 -9.32 0.54
CA GLY A 188 5.16 -10.61 -0.06
C GLY A 188 4.98 -11.75 0.93
N SER A 189 4.88 -12.95 0.39
CA SER A 189 4.81 -14.20 1.15
C SER A 189 5.69 -15.30 0.56
N THR A 190 6.38 -15.00 -0.55
CA THR A 190 7.29 -15.93 -1.21
C THR A 190 8.74 -15.64 -0.81
N PHE A 191 9.59 -16.67 -0.93
CA PHE A 191 11.02 -16.56 -0.68
C PHE A 191 11.67 -15.46 -1.52
N GLU A 192 11.38 -15.39 -2.81
CA GLU A 192 11.99 -14.43 -3.72
C GLU A 192 11.56 -12.98 -3.42
N GLN A 193 10.36 -12.79 -2.89
CA GLN A 193 9.88 -11.48 -2.48
C GLN A 193 10.53 -11.04 -1.17
N CYS A 194 10.62 -11.94 -0.19
CA CYS A 194 10.95 -11.63 1.20
C CYS A 194 12.42 -11.85 1.60
N CYS A 195 13.14 -12.69 0.86
CA CYS A 195 14.47 -13.16 1.24
C CYS A 195 15.47 -12.93 0.11
N ASP A 196 16.71 -12.62 0.50
CA ASP A 196 17.86 -12.64 -0.38
C ASP A 196 18.59 -13.97 -0.21
N ARG A 197 19.10 -14.52 -1.32
CA ARG A 197 19.98 -15.68 -1.27
C ARG A 197 21.27 -15.32 -0.54
N ILE A 198 21.75 -16.20 0.33
CA ILE A 198 23.06 -16.06 0.93
C ILE A 198 24.09 -16.65 -0.03
N PHE A 199 25.07 -15.84 -0.40
CA PHE A 199 26.17 -16.24 -1.26
C PHE A 199 27.47 -16.25 -0.46
N CYS A 200 28.37 -17.17 -0.80
CA CYS A 200 29.68 -17.26 -0.19
C CYS A 200 30.53 -15.99 -0.38
N GLU A 201 30.20 -15.16 -1.38
CA GLU A 201 30.80 -13.84 -1.57
C GLU A 201 30.57 -12.92 -0.35
N ASP A 202 29.37 -12.96 0.24
CA ASP A 202 29.01 -12.17 1.42
C ASP A 202 29.41 -12.84 2.74
N PHE A 203 29.78 -14.12 2.71
CA PHE A 203 30.11 -14.91 3.90
C PHE A 203 31.54 -14.60 4.40
N VAL A 204 31.66 -14.43 5.71
CA VAL A 204 32.94 -14.25 6.41
C VAL A 204 33.23 -15.54 7.16
N CYS A 205 34.36 -16.18 6.87
CA CYS A 205 34.77 -17.41 7.53
C CYS A 205 34.99 -17.17 9.03
N ASP A 206 34.65 -18.17 9.86
CA ASP A 206 34.98 -18.12 11.28
C ASP A 206 36.48 -17.92 11.46
N THR A 207 36.86 -17.19 12.51
CA THR A 207 38.24 -16.76 12.83
C THR A 207 38.85 -15.71 11.89
N ASP A 208 38.19 -15.31 10.80
CA ASP A 208 38.58 -14.16 9.96
C ASP A 208 37.95 -12.87 10.50
N VAL A 209 38.27 -12.52 11.75
CA VAL A 209 37.68 -11.38 12.47
C VAL A 209 37.88 -10.06 11.70
N ASP A 210 38.99 -9.94 10.98
CA ASP A 210 39.38 -8.75 10.23
C ASP A 210 38.84 -8.72 8.79
N LYS A 211 38.07 -9.75 8.37
CA LYS A 211 37.50 -9.89 7.01
C LYS A 211 38.55 -9.81 5.90
N THR A 212 39.76 -10.32 6.17
CA THR A 212 40.88 -10.28 5.22
C THR A 212 40.89 -11.49 4.29
N GLY A 213 39.97 -12.43 4.48
CA GLY A 213 39.95 -13.75 3.86
C GLY A 213 40.89 -14.74 4.55
N LYS A 214 41.52 -14.37 5.68
CA LYS A 214 42.56 -15.15 6.36
C LYS A 214 42.23 -15.33 7.84
N GLY A 215 41.33 -16.26 8.12
CA GLY A 215 41.13 -16.77 9.47
C GLY A 215 42.27 -17.67 9.93
N THR A 216 42.35 -17.87 11.24
CA THR A 216 43.31 -18.78 11.84
C THR A 216 42.95 -20.25 11.58
N GLN A 217 41.66 -20.57 11.45
CA GLN A 217 41.17 -21.93 11.20
C GLN A 217 40.59 -22.13 9.79
N TRP A 218 40.12 -21.06 9.15
CA TRP A 218 39.45 -21.11 7.86
C TRP A 218 39.94 -19.99 6.95
N TYR A 219 39.99 -20.22 5.64
CA TYR A 219 40.21 -19.16 4.66
C TYR A 219 39.15 -19.25 3.56
N LYS A 220 38.83 -18.11 2.94
CA LYS A 220 37.80 -18.06 1.91
C LYS A 220 38.26 -18.84 0.68
N LYS A 221 37.42 -19.74 0.15
CA LYS A 221 37.72 -20.45 -1.10
C LYS A 221 37.87 -19.42 -2.22
N VAL A 222 38.94 -19.51 -3.01
CA VAL A 222 39.22 -18.53 -4.07
C VAL A 222 38.19 -18.65 -5.21
N ASP A 223 37.80 -19.88 -5.54
CA ASP A 223 36.90 -20.17 -6.67
C ASP A 223 35.43 -19.85 -6.37
N THR A 224 35.02 -19.81 -5.09
CA THR A 224 33.63 -19.46 -4.71
C THR A 224 33.34 -17.96 -4.80
N ASN A 225 34.34 -17.12 -4.98
CA ASN A 225 34.13 -15.69 -5.25
C ASN A 225 33.90 -15.41 -6.74
N HIS A 226 34.32 -16.30 -7.64
CA HIS A 226 34.21 -16.09 -9.08
C HIS A 226 32.84 -16.54 -9.64
N TYR A 227 32.21 -17.49 -8.97
CA TYR A 227 30.87 -17.98 -9.28
C TYR A 227 30.04 -17.80 -8.02
N LYS A 228 28.87 -17.16 -8.12
CA LYS A 228 27.97 -16.85 -7.00
C LYS A 228 27.40 -18.13 -6.36
N TRP A 229 28.26 -18.90 -5.69
CA TRP A 229 27.90 -20.13 -5.00
C TRP A 229 27.07 -19.78 -3.78
N GLN A 230 25.93 -20.45 -3.64
CA GLN A 230 25.09 -20.33 -2.46
C GLN A 230 25.72 -21.11 -1.32
N GLY A 231 25.74 -20.50 -0.14
CA GLY A 231 26.24 -21.10 1.08
C GLY A 231 26.37 -20.09 2.20
N SER A 232 26.31 -20.57 3.43
CA SER A 232 26.37 -19.74 4.65
C SER A 232 27.15 -20.38 5.80
N THR A 233 27.89 -21.45 5.52
CA THR A 233 28.69 -22.13 6.53
C THR A 233 30.16 -22.11 6.13
N ASN A 234 31.04 -22.36 7.09
CA ASN A 234 32.47 -22.48 6.79
C ASN A 234 32.73 -23.65 5.84
N GLU A 235 32.02 -24.76 5.98
CA GLU A 235 32.22 -25.95 5.17
C GLU A 235 31.87 -25.68 3.70
N GLU A 236 30.82 -24.89 3.47
CA GLU A 236 30.36 -24.49 2.14
C GLU A 236 31.30 -23.43 1.52
N CYS A 237 31.58 -22.37 2.26
CA CYS A 237 32.21 -21.16 1.70
C CYS A 237 33.72 -21.04 1.97
N CYS A 238 34.25 -21.82 2.90
CA CYS A 238 35.61 -21.70 3.41
C CYS A 238 36.37 -23.02 3.33
N GLN A 239 37.68 -22.92 3.25
CA GLN A 239 38.58 -24.05 3.23
C GLN A 239 39.28 -24.15 4.59
N PRO A 240 39.27 -25.33 5.23
CA PRO A 240 39.90 -25.50 6.54
C PRO A 240 41.42 -25.38 6.44
N ARG A 241 42.03 -24.80 7.47
CA ARG A 241 43.47 -24.80 7.71
C ARG A 241 43.78 -25.79 8.81
N TYR A 242 44.62 -26.75 8.50
CA TYR A 242 45.02 -27.76 9.45
C TYR A 242 46.39 -27.45 10.03
N CYS A 243 46.58 -27.75 11.31
CA CYS A 243 47.87 -27.62 11.99
C CYS A 243 48.97 -28.46 11.33
N SER A 244 48.62 -29.53 10.62
CA SER A 244 49.55 -30.27 9.75
C SER A 244 50.23 -29.41 8.68
N GLN A 245 49.55 -28.37 8.19
CA GLN A 245 50.04 -27.45 7.15
C GLN A 245 50.77 -26.24 7.74
N TYR A 246 50.67 -26.00 9.05
CA TYR A 246 51.29 -24.86 9.71
C TYR A 246 52.67 -25.16 10.27
N GLN A 247 53.61 -24.23 10.07
CA GLN A 247 54.97 -24.27 10.63
C GLN A 247 55.22 -23.01 11.46
N THR A 248 55.65 -23.22 12.70
CA THR A 248 56.06 -22.11 13.57
C THR A 248 57.38 -21.50 13.08
N SER A 249 57.52 -20.18 13.19
CA SER A 249 58.80 -19.49 12.98
C SER A 249 59.76 -19.64 14.16
N HIS A 250 59.28 -20.13 15.31
CA HIS A 250 60.05 -20.30 16.53
C HIS A 250 60.00 -21.75 17.04
N PRO A 251 60.53 -22.73 16.28
CA PRO A 251 60.42 -24.17 16.61
C PRO A 251 61.10 -24.55 17.93
N THR A 252 61.99 -23.69 18.42
CA THR A 252 62.66 -23.87 19.70
C THR A 252 61.68 -23.67 20.85
N ARG A 253 60.81 -22.64 20.81
CA ARG A 253 59.87 -22.26 21.89
C ARG A 253 58.57 -23.08 21.94
N TRP A 254 58.31 -23.88 20.93
CA TRP A 254 57.04 -24.57 20.75
C TRP A 254 57.25 -26.07 20.54
N ARG A 255 56.32 -26.89 21.02
CA ARG A 255 56.23 -28.33 20.80
C ARG A 255 54.95 -28.62 20.03
N ARG A 256 55.05 -29.33 18.91
CA ARG A 256 53.86 -29.60 18.08
C ARG A 256 52.86 -30.46 18.86
N LYS A 257 51.58 -30.10 18.84
CA LYS A 257 50.50 -30.90 19.42
C LYS A 257 50.40 -32.26 18.72
N SER A 258 49.92 -33.27 19.44
CA SER A 258 49.77 -34.63 18.91
C SER A 258 48.73 -34.72 17.80
N ASP A 259 47.63 -33.98 17.93
CA ASP A 259 46.59 -33.91 16.90
C ASP A 259 47.00 -32.99 15.74
N ARG A 260 47.49 -33.61 14.66
CA ARG A 260 47.84 -32.90 13.42
C ARG A 260 46.62 -32.55 12.55
N GLY A 261 45.47 -33.16 12.82
CA GLY A 261 44.20 -32.92 12.13
C GLY A 261 43.39 -31.77 12.74
N ALA A 262 43.84 -31.20 13.85
CA ALA A 262 43.22 -30.02 14.45
C ALA A 262 43.24 -28.81 13.50
N LEU A 263 42.16 -28.03 13.54
CA LEU A 263 42.05 -26.76 12.80
C LEU A 263 42.87 -25.67 13.49
N GLY A 264 43.68 -24.95 12.70
CA GLY A 264 44.51 -23.87 13.20
C GLY A 264 45.66 -23.51 12.28
N SER A 265 46.18 -22.31 12.48
CA SER A 265 47.34 -21.79 11.75
C SER A 265 48.13 -20.75 12.54
N THR A 266 48.00 -20.79 13.86
CA THR A 266 48.83 -20.02 14.78
C THR A 266 49.62 -20.94 15.68
N ASP A 267 50.70 -20.42 16.26
CA ASP A 267 51.54 -21.15 17.21
C ASP A 267 50.71 -21.72 18.37
N VAL A 268 49.84 -20.91 18.97
CA VAL A 268 48.99 -21.31 20.11
C VAL A 268 47.95 -22.38 19.78
N GLU A 269 47.41 -22.37 18.56
CA GLU A 269 46.45 -23.38 18.11
C GLU A 269 47.14 -24.71 17.85
N CYS A 270 48.32 -24.69 17.23
CA CYS A 270 48.96 -25.89 16.67
C CYS A 270 50.11 -26.47 17.50
N TYR A 271 50.59 -25.73 18.49
CA TYR A 271 51.71 -26.10 19.33
C TYR A 271 51.40 -25.84 20.80
N ASP A 272 51.97 -26.66 21.67
CA ASP A 272 52.06 -26.42 23.09
C ASP A 272 53.33 -25.63 23.38
N PRO A 273 53.29 -24.65 24.29
CA PRO A 273 54.49 -23.90 24.65
C PRO A 273 55.49 -24.82 25.34
N LYS A 274 56.75 -24.78 24.92
CA LYS A 274 57.84 -25.43 25.66
C LYS A 274 58.17 -24.56 26.86
N LEU A 275 57.90 -25.08 28.03
CA LEU A 275 58.21 -24.42 29.28
C LEU A 275 59.65 -24.74 29.68
N CYS A 276 60.32 -23.77 30.29
CA CYS A 276 61.68 -23.97 30.79
C CYS A 276 61.76 -25.08 31.85
N SER A 277 60.65 -25.41 32.52
CA SER A 277 60.57 -26.56 33.42
C SER A 277 60.81 -27.90 32.72
N GLU A 278 60.59 -27.98 31.40
CA GLU A 278 60.83 -29.17 30.59
C GLU A 278 62.23 -29.18 29.96
N TYR A 279 63.03 -28.14 30.19
CA TYR A 279 64.37 -27.98 29.62
C TYR A 279 65.46 -28.48 30.59
N CYS A 280 66.55 -29.03 30.04
CA CYS A 280 67.72 -29.44 30.81
C CYS A 280 68.90 -28.53 30.47
N CYS A 281 69.46 -27.84 31.47
CA CYS A 281 70.64 -27.00 31.28
C CYS A 281 71.82 -27.84 30.80
N ALA A 282 72.50 -27.42 29.73
CA ALA A 282 73.58 -28.19 29.14
C ALA A 282 74.88 -28.13 29.96
N ASP A 283 75.07 -27.06 30.75
CA ASP A 283 76.21 -26.87 31.65
C ASP A 283 75.84 -27.27 33.10
N ASP A 284 76.64 -28.14 33.70
CA ASP A 284 76.49 -28.57 35.10
C ASP A 284 76.58 -27.42 36.10
N LYS A 285 77.17 -26.29 35.71
CA LYS A 285 77.25 -25.05 36.51
C LYS A 285 76.00 -24.21 36.47
N LYS A 286 74.99 -24.59 35.68
CA LYS A 286 73.74 -23.85 35.55
C LYS A 286 72.56 -24.59 36.17
N THR A 287 71.58 -23.84 36.62
CA THR A 287 70.31 -24.37 37.14
C THR A 287 69.13 -23.69 36.45
N LEU A 288 67.97 -24.34 36.44
CA LEU A 288 66.74 -23.74 35.92
C LEU A 288 66.41 -22.48 36.73
N MET A 289 65.90 -21.47 36.03
CA MET A 289 65.49 -20.23 36.71
C MET A 289 64.25 -20.43 37.60
N PRO A 290 64.09 -19.62 38.67
CA PRO A 290 63.04 -19.82 39.67
C PRO A 290 61.59 -19.83 39.14
N ASN A 291 61.33 -19.28 37.96
CA ASN A 291 60.01 -19.24 37.32
C ASN A 291 59.89 -20.16 36.08
N ALA A 292 60.72 -21.21 35.99
CA ALA A 292 60.81 -22.10 34.84
C ALA A 292 59.46 -22.73 34.42
N GLU A 293 58.56 -23.00 35.37
CA GLU A 293 57.22 -23.56 35.09
C GLU A 293 56.27 -22.60 34.36
N LYS A 294 56.55 -21.29 34.40
CA LYS A 294 55.70 -20.26 33.77
C LYS A 294 56.39 -19.58 32.59
N LYS A 295 57.68 -19.82 32.40
CA LYS A 295 58.47 -19.17 31.35
C LYS A 295 58.62 -20.10 30.16
N GLN A 296 58.31 -19.58 28.97
CA GLN A 296 58.58 -20.26 27.72
C GLN A 296 60.06 -20.13 27.35
N GLY A 297 60.66 -21.22 26.92
CA GLY A 297 62.04 -21.23 26.49
C GLY A 297 62.56 -22.62 26.22
N SER A 298 63.71 -22.68 25.57
CA SER A 298 64.26 -23.95 25.05
C SER A 298 65.76 -23.93 24.88
N THR A 299 66.41 -22.92 25.44
CA THR A 299 67.86 -22.73 25.37
C THR A 299 68.37 -22.37 26.76
N ASP A 300 69.65 -22.65 27.02
CA ASP A 300 70.30 -22.29 28.29
C ASP A 300 70.17 -20.80 28.61
N GLN A 301 70.23 -19.92 27.60
CA GLN A 301 70.08 -18.47 27.78
C GLN A 301 68.66 -18.08 28.19
N GLU A 302 67.65 -18.81 27.70
CA GLU A 302 66.25 -18.52 28.01
C GLU A 302 65.81 -19.13 29.34
N CYS A 303 66.37 -20.30 29.72
CA CYS A 303 65.85 -21.16 30.79
C CYS A 303 66.78 -21.39 31.98
N CYS A 304 68.07 -21.07 31.88
CA CYS A 304 69.04 -21.36 32.92
C CYS A 304 69.73 -20.09 33.45
N ILE A 305 70.17 -20.16 34.71
CA ILE A 305 71.00 -19.17 35.40
C ILE A 305 72.22 -19.86 35.98
N ASP A 306 73.30 -19.13 36.22
CA ASP A 306 74.50 -19.67 36.86
C ASP A 306 74.18 -20.02 38.32
N LYS A 307 74.69 -21.16 38.79
CA LYS A 307 74.60 -21.55 40.21
C LYS A 307 75.49 -20.62 41.02
N GLU A 308 74.91 -19.92 42.00
CA GLU A 308 75.65 -19.15 43.01
C GLU A 308 76.56 -20.05 43.86
#